data_AF-A0A2X2JC20-F1
#
_entry.id   AF-A0A2X2JC20-F1
#
_cell.length_a   1.000
_cell.length_b   1.000
_cell.length_c   1.000
_cell.angle_alpha   90.00
_cell.angle_beta   90.00
_cell.angle_gamma   90.00
#
_symmetry.space_group_name_H-M   'P 1'
#
loop_
_entity.id
_entity.type
_entity.pdbx_description
1 polymer ?
#
loop_
_entity_poly.entity_id
_entity_poly.type
_entity_poly.pdbx_seq_one_letter_code
_entity_poly.pdbx_strand_id
1 'polypeptide(L)'
;MIPKSLHATHTASGAAYITDLDVNIIRLADVVLMAAECQVELGDLGAAMNLVNAVRERAAKLPPKTTGDNVAAAVYVVKPYTSFPDQNYARKAVRFERRLELAMEGHRFYDLVRWGEAKTVLESYATFEGGFMSRYKGLNYKPQNDYFPIPQSQIDRSGGALTQNQGY
;
A
#
# COMPACT_ATOMS: atom_id res chain seq x y z
N MET A 1 3.38 21.03 25.84
CA MET A 1 4.64 20.40 25.37
C MET A 1 4.53 18.93 25.75
N ILE A 2 4.12 18.08 24.81
CA ILE A 2 3.92 16.64 25.08
C ILE A 2 5.33 16.02 25.15
N PRO A 3 5.70 15.33 26.25
CA PRO A 3 7.01 14.69 26.34
C PRO A 3 7.15 13.69 25.19
N LYS A 4 8.31 13.73 24.51
CA LYS A 4 8.70 12.77 23.47
C LYS A 4 8.36 11.34 23.92
N SER A 5 7.71 10.57 23.06
CA SER A 5 7.58 9.13 23.27
C SER A 5 9.00 8.56 23.44
N LEU A 6 9.21 7.89 24.57
CA LEU A 6 10.44 7.20 24.86
C LEU A 6 10.57 6.06 23.86
N HIS A 7 11.45 6.21 22.88
CA HIS A 7 11.90 5.07 22.09
C HIS A 7 12.35 3.96 23.05
N ALA A 8 11.90 2.73 22.80
CA ALA A 8 12.20 1.56 23.62
C ALA A 8 13.71 1.28 23.65
N THR A 9 14.44 1.88 24.60
CA THR A 9 15.87 1.63 24.83
C THR A 9 16.14 0.60 25.92
N HIS A 10 15.14 -0.17 26.34
CA HIS A 10 15.33 -1.28 27.28
C HIS A 10 14.55 -2.51 26.82
N THR A 11 15.17 -3.36 26.02
CA THR A 11 14.63 -4.69 25.70
C THR A 11 15.57 -5.76 26.22
N ALA A 12 15.19 -6.38 27.33
CA ALA A 12 15.67 -7.70 27.69
C ALA A 12 15.10 -8.71 26.68
N SER A 13 15.91 -9.71 26.30
CA SER A 13 15.46 -10.79 25.42
C SER A 13 14.23 -11.50 26.01
N GLY A 14 13.13 -11.55 25.27
CA GLY A 14 11.89 -12.24 25.69
C GLY A 14 10.75 -11.37 26.23
N ALA A 15 10.90 -10.04 26.31
CA ALA A 15 9.80 -9.15 26.67
C ALA A 15 8.87 -8.85 25.47
N ALA A 16 7.55 -8.78 25.71
CA ALA A 16 6.59 -8.38 24.69
C ALA A 16 6.83 -6.92 24.27
N TYR A 17 6.93 -6.67 22.96
CA TYR A 17 6.99 -5.32 22.40
C TYR A 17 5.62 -4.64 22.57
N ILE A 18 5.43 -3.96 23.70
CA ILE A 18 4.25 -3.12 23.91
C ILE A 18 4.62 -1.71 23.46
N THR A 19 3.95 -1.24 22.41
CA THR A 19 4.01 0.14 21.92
C THR A 19 2.67 0.80 22.19
N ASP A 20 2.70 2.04 22.66
CA ASP A 20 1.52 2.89 22.87
C ASP A 20 1.15 3.72 21.63
N LEU A 21 1.86 3.48 20.51
CA LEU A 21 1.60 4.14 19.24
C LEU A 21 0.23 3.73 18.66
N ASP A 22 -0.63 4.73 18.46
CA ASP A 22 -1.92 4.55 17.79
C ASP A 22 -1.75 4.05 16.36
N VAL A 23 -2.57 3.07 15.98
CA VAL A 23 -2.64 2.54 14.62
C VAL A 23 -3.73 3.28 13.85
N ASN A 24 -3.32 4.02 12.82
CA ASN A 24 -4.27 4.71 11.94
C ASN A 24 -4.97 3.68 11.04
N ILE A 25 -6.27 3.49 11.24
CA ILE A 25 -7.10 2.68 10.32
C ILE A 25 -7.49 3.50 9.08
N ILE A 26 -7.77 4.79 9.26
CA ILE A 26 -8.04 5.74 8.18
C ILE A 26 -7.25 7.00 8.48
N ARG A 27 -6.55 7.52 7.46
CA ARG A 27 -5.86 8.80 7.55
C ARG A 27 -6.15 9.66 6.35
N LEU A 28 -5.98 10.98 6.50
CA LEU A 28 -6.39 11.95 5.51
C LEU A 28 -5.79 11.71 4.11
N ALA A 29 -4.53 11.28 4.01
CA ALA A 29 -3.94 11.05 2.69
C ALA A 29 -4.59 9.87 1.94
N ASP A 30 -5.05 8.83 2.64
CA ASP A 30 -5.80 7.74 1.98
C ASP A 30 -7.12 8.27 1.41
N VAL A 31 -7.86 9.08 2.20
CA VAL A 31 -9.10 9.73 1.75
C VAL A 31 -8.87 10.64 0.54
N VAL A 32 -7.81 11.45 0.56
CA VAL A 32 -7.42 12.33 -0.56
C VAL A 32 -7.08 11.51 -1.81
N LEU A 33 -6.35 10.41 -1.67
CA LEU A 33 -5.97 9.56 -2.80
C LEU A 33 -7.15 8.72 -3.32
N MET A 34 -8.09 8.31 -2.47
CA MET A 34 -9.37 7.72 -2.90
C MET A 34 -10.18 8.73 -3.72
N ALA A 35 -10.28 9.98 -3.25
CA ALA A 35 -10.92 11.04 -4.00
C ALA A 35 -10.23 11.30 -5.35
N ALA A 36 -8.89 11.30 -5.39
CA ALA A 36 -8.12 11.45 -6.62
C ALA A 36 -8.44 10.32 -7.62
N GLU A 37 -8.53 9.08 -7.14
CA GLU A 37 -8.91 7.93 -7.95
C GLU A 37 -10.32 8.10 -8.54
N CYS A 38 -11.30 8.52 -7.74
CA CYS A 38 -12.64 8.82 -8.24
C CYS A 38 -12.64 9.92 -9.31
N GLN A 39 -11.87 10.99 -9.13
CA GLN A 39 -11.76 12.07 -10.12
C GLN A 39 -11.15 11.58 -11.45
N VAL A 40 -10.16 10.68 -11.39
CA VAL A 40 -9.63 10.04 -12.60
C VAL A 40 -10.74 9.28 -13.32
N GLU A 41 -11.52 8.46 -12.63
CA GLU A 41 -12.58 7.67 -13.26
C GLU A 41 -13.74 8.53 -13.80
N LEU A 42 -14.01 9.69 -13.17
CA LEU A 42 -14.96 10.70 -13.67
C LEU A 42 -14.41 11.52 -14.85
N GLY A 43 -13.12 11.44 -15.14
CA GLY A 43 -12.45 12.16 -16.23
C GLY A 43 -11.96 13.57 -15.88
N ASP A 44 -12.10 14.02 -14.62
CA ASP A 44 -11.53 15.29 -14.16
C ASP A 44 -10.07 15.09 -13.75
N LEU A 45 -9.20 15.03 -14.77
CA LEU A 45 -7.77 14.81 -14.58
C LEU A 45 -7.08 15.98 -13.87
N GLY A 46 -7.62 17.20 -13.99
CA GLY A 46 -7.10 18.38 -13.31
C GLY A 46 -7.33 18.30 -11.79
N ALA A 47 -8.56 17.96 -11.38
CA ALA A 47 -8.88 17.75 -9.97
C ALA A 47 -8.10 16.57 -9.37
N ALA A 48 -8.00 15.44 -10.10
CA ALA A 48 -7.21 14.30 -9.68
C ALA A 48 -5.73 14.68 -9.44
N MET A 49 -5.13 15.41 -10.38
CA MET A 49 -3.74 15.86 -10.28
C MET A 49 -3.53 16.77 -9.08
N ASN A 50 -4.45 17.71 -8.82
CA ASN A 50 -4.37 18.60 -7.66
C ASN A 50 -4.38 17.83 -6.34
N LEU A 51 -5.22 16.80 -6.22
CA LEU A 51 -5.30 15.95 -5.03
C LEU A 51 -4.01 15.13 -4.81
N VAL A 52 -3.47 14.53 -5.88
CA VAL A 52 -2.18 13.81 -5.81
C VAL A 52 -1.04 14.76 -5.46
N ASN A 53 -1.01 15.95 -6.08
CA ASN A 53 0.02 16.95 -5.81
C ASN A 53 -0.05 17.48 -4.37
N ALA A 54 -1.23 17.61 -3.76
CA ALA A 54 -1.34 17.99 -2.35
C ALA A 54 -0.59 17.00 -1.43
N VAL A 55 -0.66 15.70 -1.71
CA VAL A 55 0.09 14.66 -0.97
C VAL A 55 1.59 14.81 -1.22
N ARG A 56 2.00 14.97 -2.48
CA ARG A 56 3.41 15.10 -2.89
C ARG A 56 4.07 16.36 -2.35
N GLU A 57 3.37 17.48 -2.36
CA GLU A 57 3.84 18.76 -1.80
C GLU A 57 4.06 18.67 -0.29
N ARG A 58 3.18 17.95 0.42
CA ARG A 58 3.39 17.66 1.84
C ARG A 58 4.60 16.76 2.04
N ALA A 59 4.74 15.69 1.25
CA ALA A 59 5.87 14.78 1.35
C ALA A 59 7.22 15.47 1.03
N ALA A 60 7.25 16.41 0.08
CA ALA A 60 8.45 17.16 -0.29
C ALA A 60 8.96 18.10 0.81
N LYS A 61 8.12 18.44 1.79
CA LYS A 61 8.51 19.27 2.96
C LYS A 61 9.13 18.46 4.09
N LEU A 62 9.11 17.12 4.02
CA LEU A 62 9.71 16.28 5.05
C LEU A 62 11.24 16.44 5.02
N PRO A 63 11.89 16.56 6.19
CA PRO A 63 13.33 16.70 6.24
C PRO A 63 14.02 15.46 5.67
N PRO A 64 15.04 15.62 4.80
CA PRO A 64 15.78 14.49 4.28
C PRO A 64 16.45 13.74 5.43
N LYS A 65 16.48 12.41 5.31
CA LYS A 65 17.30 11.59 6.20
C LYS A 65 18.74 11.66 5.73
N THR A 66 19.67 11.74 6.68
CA THR A 66 21.10 11.74 6.42
C THR A 66 21.74 10.52 7.05
N THR A 67 22.83 10.03 6.47
CA THR A 67 23.73 9.06 7.12
C THR A 67 24.61 9.77 8.15
N GLY A 68 25.55 9.03 8.74
CA GLY A 68 26.73 9.66 9.36
C GLY A 68 27.37 10.64 8.36
N ASP A 69 27.94 11.72 8.86
CA ASP A 69 28.61 12.78 8.09
C ASP A 69 27.70 13.74 7.30
N ASN A 70 26.42 13.87 7.67
CA ASN A 70 25.44 14.78 7.04
C ASN A 70 25.22 14.54 5.53
N VAL A 71 25.57 13.37 5.02
CA VAL A 71 25.31 12.98 3.63
C VAL A 71 23.86 12.54 3.50
N ALA A 72 23.15 12.97 2.45
CA ALA A 72 21.78 12.53 2.21
C ALA A 72 21.72 11.00 2.06
N ALA A 73 20.80 10.36 2.78
CA ALA A 73 20.64 8.91 2.78
C ALA A 73 20.04 8.37 1.47
N ALA A 74 19.43 9.24 0.66
CA ALA A 74 18.84 8.90 -0.62
C ALA A 74 18.78 10.12 -1.54
N VAL A 75 18.56 9.86 -2.84
CA VAL A 75 18.18 10.89 -3.81
C VAL A 75 16.67 11.10 -3.73
N TYR A 76 16.25 12.22 -3.13
CA TYR A 76 14.83 12.54 -2.96
C TYR A 76 14.24 13.15 -4.24
N VAL A 77 13.37 12.41 -4.92
CA VAL A 77 12.66 12.86 -6.14
C VAL A 77 11.16 12.98 -5.86
N VAL A 78 10.81 13.93 -4.99
CA VAL A 78 9.41 14.23 -4.64
C VAL A 78 9.05 15.60 -5.22
N LYS A 79 8.38 15.60 -6.36
CA LYS A 79 7.97 16.81 -7.09
C LYS A 79 6.54 16.69 -7.60
N PRO A 80 5.75 17.77 -7.63
CA PRO A 80 4.40 17.74 -8.23
C PRO A 80 4.44 17.25 -9.68
N TYR A 81 3.38 16.55 -10.09
CA TYR A 81 3.09 16.29 -11.50
C TYR A 81 2.73 17.58 -12.22
N THR A 82 3.23 17.77 -13.43
CA THR A 82 2.96 18.96 -14.26
C THR A 82 1.74 18.79 -15.15
N SER A 83 1.40 17.56 -15.52
CA SER A 83 0.20 17.22 -16.30
C SER A 83 -0.18 15.76 -16.13
N PHE A 84 -1.48 15.49 -16.24
CA PHE A 84 -2.05 14.17 -16.48
C PHE A 84 -2.56 14.14 -17.93
N PRO A 85 -1.75 13.66 -18.89
CA PRO A 85 -2.04 13.77 -20.32
C PRO A 85 -3.26 12.94 -20.74
N ASP A 86 -3.53 11.84 -20.04
CA ASP A 86 -4.66 10.96 -20.29
C ASP A 86 -5.07 10.22 -19.01
N GLN A 87 -6.25 9.60 -19.05
CA GLN A 87 -6.83 8.91 -17.90
C GLN A 87 -5.98 7.70 -17.45
N ASN A 88 -5.33 7.00 -18.39
CA ASN A 88 -4.50 5.83 -18.07
C ASN A 88 -3.22 6.26 -17.35
N TYR A 89 -2.59 7.35 -17.79
CA TYR A 89 -1.47 7.97 -17.09
C TYR A 89 -1.90 8.40 -15.68
N ALA A 90 -3.01 9.12 -15.58
CA ALA A 90 -3.54 9.61 -14.29
C ALA A 90 -3.81 8.45 -13.32
N ARG A 91 -4.44 7.38 -13.79
CA ARG A 91 -4.69 6.16 -13.02
C ARG A 91 -3.39 5.56 -12.50
N LYS A 92 -2.38 5.40 -13.37
CA LYS A 92 -1.05 4.90 -12.96
C LYS A 92 -0.37 5.82 -11.96
N ALA A 93 -0.46 7.14 -12.13
CA ALA A 93 0.10 8.12 -11.20
C ALA A 93 -0.55 8.04 -9.81
N VAL A 94 -1.88 8.00 -9.73
CA VAL A 94 -2.62 7.83 -8.47
C VAL A 94 -2.25 6.51 -7.79
N ARG A 95 -2.26 5.39 -8.54
CA ARG A 95 -1.89 4.06 -8.01
C ARG A 95 -0.45 4.01 -7.51
N PHE A 96 0.45 4.71 -8.19
CA PHE A 96 1.85 4.83 -7.77
C PHE A 96 1.98 5.65 -6.49
N GLU A 97 1.28 6.78 -6.39
CA GLU A 97 1.28 7.60 -5.17
C GLU A 97 0.71 6.81 -3.98
N ARG A 98 -0.39 6.07 -4.16
CA ARG A 98 -0.94 5.17 -3.13
C ARG A 98 0.09 4.15 -2.64
N ARG A 99 0.86 3.56 -3.57
CA ARG A 99 1.92 2.59 -3.21
C ARG A 99 3.02 3.21 -2.35
N LEU A 100 3.43 4.45 -2.66
CA LEU A 100 4.49 5.14 -1.92
C LEU A 100 3.99 5.64 -0.56
N GLU A 101 2.82 6.29 -0.56
CA GLU A 101 2.27 6.96 0.60
C GLU A 101 1.81 5.96 1.65
N LEU A 102 1.12 4.88 1.26
CA LEU A 102 0.50 3.88 2.15
C LEU A 102 1.35 2.61 2.32
N ALA A 103 2.66 2.71 2.08
CA ALA A 103 3.56 1.59 2.20
C ALA A 103 3.58 1.05 3.64
N MET A 104 3.54 -0.28 3.79
CA MET A 104 3.53 -0.97 5.09
C MET A 104 2.28 -0.73 5.96
N GLU A 105 1.21 -0.15 5.41
CA GLU A 105 -0.05 0.13 6.12
C GLU A 105 -1.19 -0.87 5.78
N GLY A 106 -0.88 -1.96 5.08
CA GLY A 106 -1.85 -3.04 4.81
C GLY A 106 -2.79 -2.83 3.61
N HIS A 107 -2.66 -1.74 2.85
CA HIS A 107 -3.57 -1.47 1.72
C HIS A 107 -3.24 -2.23 0.43
N ARG A 108 -1.96 -2.51 0.18
CA ARG A 108 -1.45 -2.86 -1.16
C ARG A 108 -2.12 -4.07 -1.80
N PHE A 109 -2.37 -5.13 -1.04
CA PHE A 109 -3.00 -6.34 -1.59
C PHE A 109 -4.44 -6.06 -2.04
N TYR A 110 -5.23 -5.43 -1.18
CA TYR A 110 -6.63 -5.08 -1.48
C TYR A 110 -6.74 -4.11 -2.66
N ASP A 111 -5.83 -3.15 -2.76
CA ASP A 111 -5.72 -2.26 -3.91
C ASP A 111 -5.46 -3.03 -5.22
N LEU A 112 -4.55 -4.00 -5.21
CA LEU A 112 -4.28 -4.81 -6.40
C LEU A 112 -5.45 -5.69 -6.83
N VAL A 113 -6.16 -6.28 -5.86
CA VAL A 113 -7.34 -7.12 -6.12
C VAL A 113 -8.46 -6.28 -6.72
N ARG A 114 -8.83 -5.15 -6.09
CA ARG A 114 -9.91 -4.28 -6.62
C ARG A 114 -9.61 -3.67 -7.99
N TRP A 115 -8.33 -3.53 -8.34
CA TRP A 115 -7.89 -3.07 -9.66
C TRP A 115 -7.81 -4.18 -10.71
N GLY A 116 -7.93 -5.45 -10.31
CA GLY A 116 -7.71 -6.60 -11.20
C GLY A 116 -6.25 -6.79 -11.62
N GLU A 117 -5.29 -6.24 -10.87
CA GLU A 117 -3.85 -6.28 -11.20
C GLU A 117 -3.05 -7.25 -10.31
N ALA A 118 -3.69 -7.91 -9.35
CA ALA A 118 -3.04 -8.80 -8.38
C ALA A 118 -2.17 -9.86 -9.05
N LYS A 119 -2.73 -10.60 -10.03
CA LYS A 119 -1.98 -11.62 -10.78
C LYS A 119 -0.70 -11.05 -11.41
N THR A 120 -0.86 -10.03 -12.26
CA THR A 120 0.25 -9.45 -13.02
C THR A 120 1.34 -8.90 -12.11
N VAL A 121 0.96 -8.17 -11.06
CA VAL A 121 1.92 -7.54 -10.16
C VAL A 121 2.61 -8.55 -9.24
N LEU A 122 1.87 -9.50 -8.67
CA LEU A 122 2.43 -10.47 -7.72
C LEU A 122 3.32 -11.49 -8.41
N GLU A 123 2.95 -11.98 -9.60
CA GLU A 123 3.80 -12.89 -10.39
C GLU A 123 5.06 -12.19 -10.89
N SER A 124 4.97 -10.92 -11.29
CA SER A 124 6.13 -10.09 -11.65
C SER A 124 7.07 -9.90 -10.45
N TYR A 125 6.52 -9.58 -9.27
CA TYR A 125 7.27 -9.45 -8.02
C TYR A 125 7.97 -10.77 -7.64
N ALA A 126 7.24 -11.89 -7.68
CA ALA A 126 7.76 -13.22 -7.39
C ALA A 126 8.91 -13.61 -8.33
N THR A 127 8.82 -13.25 -9.61
CA THR A 127 9.90 -13.47 -10.58
C THR A 127 11.15 -12.67 -10.22
N PHE A 128 10.99 -11.39 -9.87
CA PHE A 128 12.09 -10.51 -9.48
C PHE A 128 12.76 -10.98 -8.17
N GLU A 129 11.99 -11.12 -7.09
CA GLU A 129 12.50 -11.54 -5.79
C GLU A 129 12.99 -12.98 -5.78
N GLY A 130 12.43 -13.83 -6.64
CA GLY A 130 12.89 -15.19 -6.88
C GLY A 130 14.35 -15.25 -7.33
N GLY A 131 14.88 -14.20 -7.95
CA GLY A 131 16.31 -14.07 -8.28
C GLY A 131 17.21 -14.00 -7.04
N PHE A 132 16.70 -13.48 -5.92
CA PHE A 132 17.44 -13.33 -4.67
C PHE A 132 17.11 -14.42 -3.65
N MET A 133 15.83 -14.83 -3.57
CA MET A 133 15.36 -15.83 -2.62
C MET A 133 14.51 -16.90 -3.33
N SER A 134 14.99 -18.14 -3.32
CA SER A 134 14.32 -19.26 -4.01
C SER A 134 12.85 -19.46 -3.58
N ARG A 135 12.52 -19.15 -2.31
CA ARG A 135 11.15 -19.29 -1.77
C ARG A 135 10.07 -18.47 -2.50
N TYR A 136 10.47 -17.43 -3.25
CA TYR A 136 9.54 -16.58 -3.98
C TYR A 136 9.38 -17.00 -5.46
N LYS A 137 10.14 -18.00 -5.94
CA LYS A 137 10.02 -18.48 -7.32
C LYS A 137 8.71 -19.24 -7.56
N GLY A 138 8.21 -19.16 -8.79
CA GLY A 138 7.14 -20.04 -9.27
C GLY A 138 5.75 -19.73 -8.71
N LEU A 139 5.51 -18.51 -8.23
CA LEU A 139 4.17 -18.08 -7.85
C LEU A 139 3.23 -18.20 -9.07
N ASN A 140 2.15 -18.96 -8.90
CA ASN A 140 1.07 -19.08 -9.88
C ASN A 140 -0.21 -18.54 -9.25
N TYR A 141 -0.52 -17.28 -9.52
CA TYR A 141 -1.67 -16.60 -8.95
C TYR A 141 -2.93 -16.88 -9.80
N LYS A 142 -3.98 -17.35 -9.13
CA LYS A 142 -5.26 -17.72 -9.75
C LYS A 142 -6.39 -16.82 -9.23
N PRO A 143 -7.51 -16.69 -9.97
CA PRO A 143 -8.64 -15.84 -9.54
C PRO A 143 -9.16 -16.13 -8.13
N GLN A 144 -9.17 -17.40 -7.69
CA GLN A 144 -9.59 -17.73 -6.34
C GLN A 144 -8.67 -17.14 -5.25
N ASN A 145 -7.43 -16.78 -5.57
CA ASN A 145 -6.48 -16.23 -4.61
C ASN A 145 -6.73 -14.75 -4.26
N ASP A 146 -7.75 -14.12 -4.85
CA ASP A 146 -8.19 -12.77 -4.51
C ASP A 146 -8.74 -12.70 -3.07
N TYR A 147 -9.34 -13.80 -2.59
CA TYR A 147 -9.99 -13.88 -1.28
C TYR A 147 -9.53 -15.11 -0.51
N PHE A 148 -9.49 -15.01 0.82
CA PHE A 148 -9.28 -16.19 1.65
C PHE A 148 -10.45 -17.18 1.49
N PRO A 149 -10.18 -18.51 1.55
CA PRO A 149 -11.26 -19.49 1.56
C PRO A 149 -12.11 -19.32 2.81
N ILE A 150 -13.41 -19.55 2.68
CA ILE A 150 -14.28 -19.65 3.86
C ILE A 150 -13.80 -20.86 4.67
N PRO A 151 -13.55 -20.73 5.98
CA PRO A 151 -13.05 -21.85 6.77
C PRO A 151 -14.02 -23.02 6.73
N GLN A 152 -13.52 -24.23 6.43
CA GLN A 152 -14.35 -25.43 6.23
C GLN A 152 -15.30 -25.70 7.41
N SER A 153 -14.81 -25.50 8.63
CA SER A 153 -15.61 -25.69 9.84
C SER A 153 -16.83 -24.76 9.93
N GLN A 154 -16.79 -23.58 9.31
CA GLN A 154 -17.95 -22.68 9.23
C GLN A 154 -18.97 -23.17 8.20
N ILE A 155 -18.49 -23.71 7.06
CA ILE A 155 -19.35 -24.32 6.03
C ILE A 155 -20.10 -25.51 6.63
N ASP A 156 -19.39 -26.42 7.29
CA ASP A 156 -19.98 -27.63 7.89
C ASP A 156 -21.04 -27.27 8.94
N ARG A 157 -20.76 -26.27 9.78
CA ARG A 157 -21.69 -25.79 10.83
C ARG A 157 -22.89 -25.03 10.28
N SER A 158 -22.78 -24.46 9.08
CA SER A 158 -23.86 -23.67 8.48
C SER A 158 -25.04 -24.51 8.00
N GLY A 159 -24.88 -25.83 7.89
CA GLY A 159 -25.93 -26.73 7.41
C GLY A 159 -26.36 -26.45 5.96
N GLY A 160 -25.47 -25.87 5.15
CA GLY A 160 -25.73 -25.51 3.74
C GLY A 160 -26.05 -24.04 3.51
N ALA A 161 -26.08 -23.20 4.54
CA ALA A 161 -26.28 -21.75 4.37
C ALA A 161 -25.04 -21.01 3.82
N LEU A 162 -23.84 -21.54 4.05
CA LEU A 162 -22.60 -21.02 3.49
C LEU A 162 -22.11 -21.93 2.36
N THR A 163 -21.80 -21.32 1.22
CA THR A 163 -21.15 -21.98 0.08
C THR A 163 -19.75 -21.43 -0.10
N GLN A 164 -18.80 -22.28 -0.50
CA GLN A 164 -17.41 -21.86 -0.70
C GLN A 164 -17.26 -20.85 -1.85
N ASN A 165 -16.23 -20.01 -1.77
CA ASN A 165 -15.78 -19.15 -2.87
C ASN A 165 -15.41 -19.99 -4.10
N GLN A 166 -15.70 -19.46 -5.30
CA GLN A 166 -15.42 -20.18 -6.54
C GLN A 166 -13.92 -20.55 -6.65
N GLY A 167 -13.63 -21.83 -6.91
CA GLY A 167 -12.27 -22.33 -7.16
C GLY A 167 -11.51 -22.85 -5.93
N TYR A 168 -12.18 -22.96 -4.79
CA TYR A 168 -11.72 -23.65 -3.57
C TYR A 168 -12.46 -24.97 -3.33
#